data_AF-A0A3C1NKQ3-F1
#
_entry.id   AF-A0A3C1NKQ3-F1
#
_cell.length_a   1.000
_cell.length_b   1.000
_cell.length_c   1.000
_cell.angle_alpha   90.00
_cell.angle_beta   90.00
_cell.angle_gamma   90.00
#
_symmetry.space_group_name_H-M   'P 1'
#
loop_
_entity.id
_entity.type
_entity.pdbx_description
1 polymer ?
#
loop_
_entity_poly.entity_id
_entity_poly.type
_entity_poly.pdbx_seq_one_letter_code
_entity_poly.pdbx_strand_id
1 'polypeptide(L)' 'TAEFHEREVYEMFGVNFLNHPDLRLLILPDGWEGKNPLRKDFEDPINMIRL' A
#
# COMPACT_ATOMS: atom_id res chain seq x y z
N THR A 1 19.35 0.55 2.92
CA THR A 1 18.42 0.87 4.03
C THR A 1 17.14 1.54 3.55
N ALA A 2 17.17 2.33 2.46
CA ALA A 2 15.97 2.95 1.90
C ALA A 2 15.01 1.95 1.21
N GLU A 3 15.57 0.90 0.57
CA GLU A 3 14.80 -0.09 -0.21
C GLU A 3 13.54 -0.63 0.49
N PHE A 4 13.68 -1.11 1.73
CA PHE A 4 12.53 -1.62 2.48
C PHE A 4 11.51 -0.53 2.79
N HIS A 5 11.94 0.65 3.21
CA HIS A 5 11.02 1.76 3.52
C HIS A 5 10.29 2.27 2.27
N GLU A 6 10.96 2.31 1.12
CA GLU A 6 10.33 2.70 -0.15
C GLU A 6 9.26 1.67 -0.57
N ARG A 7 9.52 0.38 -0.37
CA ARG A 7 8.53 -0.68 -0.62
C ARG A 7 7.34 -0.61 0.34
N GLU A 8 7.57 -0.37 1.62
CA GLU A 8 6.52 -0.19 2.63
C GLU A 8 5.59 0.98 2.27
N VAL A 9 6.17 2.12 1.89
CA VAL A 9 5.40 3.32 1.54
C VAL A 9 4.65 3.14 0.23
N TYR A 10 5.25 2.44 -0.75
CA TYR A 10 4.54 2.07 -1.97
C TYR A 10 3.32 1.19 -1.69
N GLU A 11 3.48 0.18 -0.83
CA GLU A 11 2.40 -0.75 -0.50
C GLU A 11 1.29 -0.08 0.33
N MET A 12 1.66 0.64 1.38
CA MET A 12 0.70 1.18 2.37
C MET A 12 0.08 2.52 1.97
N PHE A 13 0.77 3.33 1.16
CA PHE A 13 0.29 4.65 0.74
C PHE A 13 0.11 4.80 -0.78
N GLY A 14 0.64 3.88 -1.60
CA GLY A 14 0.52 3.93 -3.06
C GLY A 14 1.46 4.93 -3.72
N VAL A 15 2.57 5.30 -3.05
CA VAL A 15 3.54 6.27 -3.56
C VAL A 15 4.51 5.59 -4.52
N ASN A 16 4.50 5.99 -5.80
CA ASN A 16 5.42 5.46 -6.81
C ASN A 16 6.80 6.14 -6.72
N PHE A 17 7.86 5.35 -6.61
CA PHE A 17 9.25 5.83 -6.65
C PHE A 17 9.85 5.64 -8.05
N LEU A 18 10.16 6.75 -8.73
CA LEU A 18 10.84 6.73 -10.04
C LEU A 18 12.34 6.43 -9.83
N ASN A 19 12.81 5.24 -10.24
CA ASN A 19 14.18 4.67 -10.12
C ASN A 19 14.38 3.57 -9.04
N HIS A 20 13.34 3.06 -8.39
CA HIS A 20 13.53 1.91 -7.50
C HIS A 20 13.70 0.61 -8.31
N PRO A 21 14.76 -0.20 -8.08
CA PRO A 21 15.03 -1.42 -8.85
C PRO A 21 13.99 -2.54 -8.69
N ASP A 22 13.26 -2.59 -7.57
CA ASP A 22 12.29 -3.67 -7.28
C ASP A 22 11.17 -3.20 -6.34
N LEU A 23 10.06 -2.78 -6.91
CA LEU A 23 8.85 -2.31 -6.21
C LEU A 23 7.80 -3.43 -6.11
N ARG A 24 8.15 -4.52 -5.44
CA ARG A 24 7.23 -5.64 -5.16
C ARG A 24 6.61 -5.53 -3.77
N LEU A 25 5.39 -6.04 -3.65
CA LEU A 25 4.68 -6.22 -2.37
C LEU A 25 5.56 -6.98 -1.37
N LEU A 26 5.49 -6.60 -0.10
CA LEU A 26 6.29 -7.17 0.99
C LEU A 26 5.42 -7.75 2.12
N ILE A 27 4.38 -7.03 2.56
CA ILE A 27 3.54 -7.43 3.70
C ILE A 27 2.16 -7.89 3.22
N LEU A 28 1.61 -7.22 2.21
CA LEU A 28 0.31 -7.60 1.64
C LEU A 28 0.41 -8.89 0.81
N PRO A 29 -0.64 -9.71 0.81
CA PRO A 29 -0.69 -10.93 0.01
C PRO A 29 -0.62 -10.61 -1.49
N ASP A 30 0.02 -11.51 -2.24
CA ASP A 30 0.13 -11.43 -3.69
C ASP A 30 -1.27 -11.33 -4.33
N GLY A 31 -1.54 -10.24 -5.05
CA GLY A 31 -2.85 -9.99 -5.67
C GLY A 31 -3.82 -9.16 -4.83
N TRP A 32 -3.33 -8.40 -3.84
CA TRP A 32 -4.14 -7.40 -3.14
C TRP A 32 -4.70 -6.34 -4.11
N GLU A 33 -6.00 -6.43 -4.41
CA GLU A 33 -6.74 -5.46 -5.22
C GLU A 33 -7.33 -4.30 -4.39
N GLY A 34 -7.13 -4.32 -3.06
CA GLY A 34 -7.60 -3.25 -2.19
C GLY A 34 -6.81 -1.95 -2.42
N LYS A 35 -7.47 -0.80 -2.24
CA LYS A 35 -6.77 0.50 -2.11
C LYS A 35 -5.78 0.41 -0.93
N ASN A 36 -4.73 1.23 -0.96
CA ASN A 36 -3.67 1.17 0.04
C ASN A 36 -4.24 1.41 1.47
N PRO A 37 -4.06 0.49 2.44
CA PRO A 37 -4.81 0.52 3.70
C PRO A 37 -4.60 1.76 4.57
N LEU A 38 -3.43 2.39 4.50
CA LEU A 38 -3.12 3.60 5.27
C LEU A 38 -3.52 4.89 4.55
N ARG A 39 -4.14 4.81 3.37
CA ARG A 39 -4.64 5.99 2.67
C ARG A 39 -5.90 6.49 3.36
N LYS A 40 -6.01 7.80 3.56
CA LYS A 40 -7.20 8.43 4.16
C LYS A 40 -8.50 8.19 3.36
N ASP A 41 -8.36 7.88 2.08
CA ASP A 41 -9.44 7.54 1.13
C ASP A 41 -9.72 6.03 1.06
N PHE A 42 -9.11 5.25 1.95
CA PHE A 42 -9.37 3.82 2.06
C PHE A 42 -10.73 3.61 2.73
N GLU A 43 -11.68 3.11 1.97
CA GLU A 43 -13.00 2.73 2.46
C GLU A 43 -13.04 1.20 2.54
N ASP A 44 -12.92 0.66 3.75
CA ASP A 44 -13.17 -0.75 4.02
C ASP A 44 -14.67 -1.04 3.90
N PRO A 45 -15.15 -1.80 2.90
CA PRO A 45 -16.58 -2.08 2.74
C PRO A 45 -17.15 -2.95 3.88
N ILE A 46 -16.28 -3.55 4.70
CA ILE A 46 -16.65 -4.48 5.78
C ILE A 46 -16.54 -3.82 7.16
N ASN A 47 -15.56 -2.94 7.38
CA ASN A 47 -15.27 -2.35 8.69
C ASN A 47 -15.72 -0.89 8.84
N MET A 48 -16.06 -0.21 7.73
CA MET A 48 -16.50 1.19 7.79
C MET A 48 -18.02 1.27 7.94
N ILE A 49 -18.49 1.48 9.17
CA ILE A 49 -19.90 1.77 9.47
C ILE A 49 -20.17 3.21 9.01
N ARG A 50 -20.87 3.38 7.89
CA ARG A 50 -21.42 4.69 7.51
C ARG A 50 -22.60 5.00 8.43
N LEU A 51 -22.50 6.10 9.18
CA LEU A 51 -23.57 6.67 10.01
C LEU A 51 -24.74 7.15 9.16
#